data_AF-A0A4P2QHF3-F1
#
_entry.id   AF-A0A4P2QHF3-F1
#
_cell.length_a   1.000
_cell.length_b   1.000
_cell.length_c   1.000
_cell.angle_alpha   90.00
_cell.angle_beta   90.00
_cell.angle_gamma   90.00
#
_symmetry.space_group_name_H-M   'P 1'
#
loop_
_entity.id
_entity.type
_entity.pdbx_description
1 polymer ?
#
loop_
_entity_poly.entity_id
_entity_poly.type
_entity_poly.pdbx_seq_one_letter_code
_entity_poly.pdbx_strand_id
1 'polypeptide(L)'
;MVLPWTVRSARWPVAITSLGRASTATLVWGLRGQRYVTAVVKATFGLVAEGAMALGEPDPIVPGEVPDPSGVGLRSAGDLAPYLGEVDVLLTGHAEVPPTVAGEIQVRLAVVQEGALRLDRCVTLDGSAPGSEGQRRVRVDGTGPLSRRWPRREALLGAVDPRRLEGVALEVPDGLDWGYFQAAPPEQRMERLLGDEWVVLGGIVAQRPRLRTQLPGARGVARLYRREERAPREGAALSLRADTLLIDADRRCCSVVWRGYAAVGDEDLEALRVVAGVELPGEALPWVDPFAQEAREAGRTAPLPAAPSRATLPLPTQAAPVVTNVEVHPLEGTVEPLSAHVRRPATPFEARPELPPAALPASRARPGEPAIEDHPLAGTVDPLSTPAGRPTTPFEARPELPPAISAPLPSPTPTPLPSPAPAAPSGPIAAAPPLLPPELSAEPPGLGDAFLSAMTEAGAFP
;
A
#
# COMPACT_ATOMS: atom_id res chain seq x y z
N MET A 1 -15.03 -7.07 -12.92
CA MET A 1 -16.06 -6.95 -11.86
C MET A 1 -15.32 -6.68 -10.55
N VAL A 2 -15.22 -5.42 -10.14
CA VAL A 2 -14.49 -5.06 -8.91
C VAL A 2 -15.40 -5.34 -7.74
N LEU A 3 -15.06 -6.33 -6.91
CA LEU A 3 -15.77 -6.53 -5.64
C LEU A 3 -15.43 -5.36 -4.72
N PRO A 4 -16.41 -4.57 -4.24
CA PRO A 4 -16.14 -3.57 -3.23
C PRO A 4 -15.73 -4.31 -1.96
N TRP A 5 -14.51 -4.07 -1.50
CA TRP A 5 -14.09 -4.48 -0.17
C TRP A 5 -14.93 -3.68 0.82
N THR A 6 -15.94 -4.30 1.44
CA THR A 6 -16.57 -3.70 2.60
C THR A 6 -15.58 -3.83 3.75
N VAL A 7 -14.79 -2.79 4.00
CA VAL A 7 -14.19 -2.61 5.33
C VAL A 7 -15.36 -2.52 6.30
N ARG A 8 -15.64 -3.65 6.97
CA ARG A 8 -16.27 -3.60 8.29
C ARG A 8 -15.33 -2.73 9.10
N SER A 9 -15.83 -1.59 9.56
CA SER A 9 -15.07 -0.64 10.37
C SER A 9 -14.53 -1.36 11.60
N ALA A 10 -13.27 -1.80 11.53
CA ALA A 10 -12.59 -2.39 12.65
C ALA A 10 -12.57 -1.33 13.75
N ARG A 11 -13.17 -1.63 14.91
CA ARG A 11 -12.97 -0.79 16.08
C ARG A 11 -11.53 -0.99 16.53
N TRP A 12 -10.70 -0.03 16.19
CA TRP A 12 -9.32 0.04 16.63
C TRP A 12 -9.28 0.11 18.17
N PRO A 13 -8.35 -0.59 18.85
CA PRO A 13 -8.33 -0.64 20.32
C PRO A 13 -8.17 0.73 20.97
N VAL A 14 -7.45 1.64 20.31
CA VAL A 14 -7.51 3.08 20.55
C VAL A 14 -8.21 3.70 19.35
N ALA A 15 -9.30 4.44 19.58
CA ALA A 15 -10.03 5.06 18.48
C ALA A 15 -9.15 6.12 17.77
N ILE A 16 -9.16 6.08 16.44
CA ILE A 16 -8.31 6.92 15.57
C ILE A 16 -9.13 7.69 14.54
N THR A 17 -8.84 8.98 14.43
CA THR A 17 -9.39 9.89 13.42
C THR A 17 -8.37 10.07 12.30
N SER A 18 -8.73 9.70 11.07
CA SER A 18 -7.92 10.00 9.89
C SER A 18 -8.17 11.43 9.42
N LEU A 19 -7.09 12.13 9.02
CA LEU A 19 -7.11 13.44 8.38
C LEU A 19 -6.54 13.34 6.96
N GLY A 20 -7.19 14.03 6.01
CA GLY A 20 -6.76 14.06 4.60
C GLY A 20 -6.94 12.72 3.88
N ARG A 21 -6.14 12.50 2.83
CA ARG A 21 -6.15 11.26 2.03
C ARG A 21 -5.24 10.20 2.62
N ALA A 22 -5.59 9.73 3.82
CA ALA A 22 -4.87 8.68 4.52
C ALA A 22 -5.80 7.57 5.03
N SER A 23 -5.32 6.33 4.98
CA SER A 23 -5.86 5.21 5.75
C SER A 23 -5.08 5.08 7.05
N THR A 24 -5.76 4.92 8.17
CA THR A 24 -5.12 4.94 9.50
C THR A 24 -5.61 3.81 10.39
N ALA A 25 -4.73 3.31 11.27
CA ALA A 25 -5.04 2.29 12.26
C ALA A 25 -4.26 2.49 13.56
N THR A 26 -4.69 1.81 14.62
CA THR A 26 -3.86 1.60 15.82
C THR A 26 -3.70 0.12 16.10
N LEU A 27 -2.52 -0.25 16.58
CA LEU A 27 -2.22 -1.55 17.19
C LEU A 27 -1.83 -1.29 18.64
N VAL A 28 -2.34 -2.10 19.57
CA VAL A 28 -1.85 -2.13 20.96
C VAL A 28 -0.93 -3.32 21.13
N TRP A 29 0.19 -3.14 21.84
CA TRP A 29 1.07 -4.26 22.12
C TRP A 29 1.81 -4.11 23.45
N GLY A 30 2.13 -5.25 24.07
CA GLY A 30 2.96 -5.32 25.26
C GLY A 30 4.36 -5.89 24.97
N LEU A 31 5.33 -5.44 25.76
CA LEU A 31 6.68 -6.02 25.87
C LEU A 31 7.18 -5.79 27.29
N ARG A 32 7.66 -6.83 27.98
CA ARG A 32 8.16 -6.75 29.37
C ARG A 32 7.18 -6.10 30.37
N GLY A 33 5.88 -6.26 30.13
CA GLY A 33 4.81 -5.64 30.94
C GLY A 33 4.54 -4.16 30.64
N GLN A 34 5.33 -3.50 29.79
CA GLN A 34 5.04 -2.15 29.31
C GLN A 34 4.08 -2.24 28.11
N ARG A 35 2.97 -1.49 28.16
CA ARG A 35 2.02 -1.34 27.06
C ARG A 35 2.44 -0.21 26.11
N TYR A 36 2.16 -0.39 24.82
CA TYR A 36 2.43 0.56 23.75
C TYR A 36 1.23 0.68 22.82
N VAL A 37 1.05 1.87 22.24
CA VAL A 37 0.13 2.13 21.13
C VAL A 37 0.96 2.51 19.91
N THR A 38 0.91 1.69 18.86
CA THR A 38 1.44 2.03 17.54
C THR A 38 0.34 2.69 16.71
N ALA A 39 0.61 3.88 16.18
CA ALA A 39 -0.18 4.50 15.12
C ALA A 39 0.38 4.07 13.76
N VAL A 40 -0.49 3.67 12.85
CA VAL A 40 -0.18 3.31 11.47
C VAL A 40 -0.89 4.30 10.54
N VAL A 41 -0.14 4.90 9.62
CA VAL A 41 -0.64 5.80 8.58
C VAL A 41 -0.23 5.25 7.22
N LYS A 42 -1.14 5.25 6.26
CA LYS A 42 -0.91 4.75 4.90
C LYS A 42 -1.51 5.71 3.88
N ALA A 43 -0.73 6.04 2.86
CA ALA A 43 -1.21 6.80 1.70
C ALA A 43 -0.71 6.16 0.41
N THR A 44 -1.46 6.38 -0.67
CA THR A 44 -1.22 5.76 -1.98
C THR A 44 -0.98 6.85 -3.00
N PHE A 45 0.08 6.70 -3.78
CA PHE A 45 0.55 7.67 -4.74
C PHE A 45 0.56 7.06 -6.14
N GLY A 46 -0.03 7.74 -7.13
CA GLY A 46 0.06 7.36 -8.53
C GLY A 46 1.45 7.64 -9.08
N LEU A 47 2.04 6.68 -9.79
CA LEU A 47 3.39 6.82 -10.35
C LEU A 47 3.36 7.83 -11.52
N VAL A 48 4.16 8.89 -11.39
CA VAL A 48 4.28 9.95 -12.41
C VAL A 48 5.68 9.89 -13.02
N ALA A 49 5.74 9.64 -14.33
CA ALA A 49 7.01 9.43 -15.00
C ALA A 49 7.87 10.70 -15.06
N GLU A 50 9.14 10.57 -14.71
CA GLU A 50 10.14 11.63 -14.61
C GLU A 50 9.76 12.79 -13.67
N GLY A 51 8.87 12.55 -12.70
CA GLY A 51 8.41 13.57 -11.76
C GLY A 51 7.85 13.03 -10.43
N ALA A 52 7.41 13.95 -9.59
CA ALA A 52 6.82 13.67 -8.29
C ALA A 52 5.49 12.91 -8.42
N MET A 53 5.31 11.85 -7.64
CA MET A 53 4.10 11.04 -7.61
C MET A 53 2.89 11.85 -7.07
N ALA A 54 1.70 11.55 -7.57
CA ALA A 54 0.48 12.26 -7.18
C ALA A 54 -0.27 11.54 -6.05
N LEU A 55 -0.63 12.25 -4.98
CA LEU A 55 -1.43 11.71 -3.87
C LEU A 55 -2.85 11.33 -4.32
N GLY A 56 -3.13 10.03 -4.36
CA GLY A 56 -4.41 9.45 -4.75
C GLY A 56 -5.32 9.13 -3.56
N GLU A 57 -6.43 8.46 -3.83
CA GLU A 57 -7.25 7.86 -2.78
C GLU A 57 -6.46 6.73 -2.08
N PRO A 58 -6.43 6.68 -0.73
CA PRO A 58 -5.57 5.76 -0.01
C PRO A 58 -6.11 4.33 -0.06
N ASP A 59 -5.22 3.36 -0.29
CA ASP A 59 -5.52 1.94 -0.07
C ASP A 59 -5.89 1.70 1.40
N PRO A 60 -6.81 0.78 1.69
CA PRO A 60 -7.19 0.46 3.06
C PRO A 60 -6.00 -0.11 3.85
N ILE A 61 -6.06 0.04 5.17
CA ILE A 61 -5.22 -0.75 6.08
C ILE A 61 -5.58 -2.23 5.92
N VAL A 62 -4.55 -3.05 5.73
CA VAL A 62 -4.65 -4.50 5.58
C VAL A 62 -4.17 -5.14 6.90
N PRO A 63 -5.04 -5.78 7.71
CA PRO A 63 -4.64 -6.27 9.03
C PRO A 63 -3.66 -7.45 9.05
N GLY A 64 -3.51 -8.18 7.95
CA GLY A 64 -2.71 -9.40 7.87
C GLY A 64 -2.44 -9.81 6.42
N GLU A 65 -2.04 -11.06 6.21
CA GLU A 65 -1.61 -11.52 4.88
C GLU A 65 -2.78 -11.65 3.90
N VAL A 66 -2.59 -11.12 2.69
CA VAL A 66 -3.50 -11.27 1.56
C VAL A 66 -2.78 -12.05 0.47
N PRO A 67 -3.13 -13.32 0.24
CA PRO A 67 -2.62 -14.10 -0.90
C PRO A 67 -2.91 -13.38 -2.22
N ASP A 68 -2.00 -13.48 -3.17
CA ASP A 68 -2.30 -12.96 -4.51
C ASP A 68 -3.26 -13.91 -5.27
N PRO A 69 -4.19 -13.42 -6.11
CA PRO A 69 -5.15 -14.26 -6.84
C PRO A 69 -4.52 -15.28 -7.79
N SER A 70 -3.24 -15.18 -8.13
CA SER A 70 -2.49 -16.22 -8.85
C SER A 70 -2.29 -17.51 -8.05
N GLY A 71 -2.48 -17.48 -6.72
CA GLY A 71 -2.12 -18.55 -5.80
C GLY A 71 -0.64 -18.59 -5.42
N VAL A 72 0.19 -17.69 -5.97
CA VAL A 72 1.65 -17.66 -5.76
C VAL A 72 2.05 -16.38 -5.01
N GLY A 73 2.52 -16.53 -3.77
CA GLY A 73 2.96 -15.40 -2.95
C GLY A 73 1.83 -14.50 -2.44
N LEU A 74 2.20 -13.31 -1.96
CA LEU A 74 1.29 -12.34 -1.34
C LEU A 74 1.12 -11.08 -2.18
N ARG A 75 -0.05 -10.46 -2.05
CA ARG A 75 -0.30 -9.07 -2.45
C ARG A 75 0.07 -8.09 -1.34
N SER A 76 -0.11 -8.50 -0.08
CA SER A 76 0.29 -7.75 1.12
C SER A 76 0.59 -8.73 2.26
N ALA A 77 1.58 -8.40 3.11
CA ALA A 77 1.87 -9.11 4.35
C ALA A 77 1.14 -8.52 5.59
N GLY A 78 0.32 -7.49 5.37
CA GLY A 78 -0.36 -6.72 6.42
C GLY A 78 0.44 -5.51 6.91
N ASP A 79 -0.27 -4.46 7.29
CA ASP A 79 0.31 -3.18 7.73
C ASP A 79 0.44 -3.07 9.27
N LEU A 80 -0.07 -4.06 10.03
CA LEU A 80 -0.18 -4.03 11.50
C LEU A 80 0.96 -4.74 12.24
N ALA A 81 2.20 -4.39 11.91
CA ALA A 81 3.36 -4.77 12.71
C ALA A 81 3.59 -3.75 13.86
N PRO A 82 3.99 -4.20 15.07
CA PRO A 82 4.29 -3.28 16.18
C PRO A 82 5.36 -2.25 15.85
N TYR A 83 6.41 -2.74 15.19
CA TYR A 83 7.62 -2.00 14.83
C TYR A 83 8.33 -2.77 13.70
N LEU A 84 8.90 -2.05 12.72
CA LEU A 84 9.83 -2.61 11.74
C LEU A 84 11.20 -1.94 11.90
N GLY A 85 12.26 -2.74 11.97
CA GLY A 85 13.63 -2.24 12.18
C GLY A 85 14.20 -1.51 10.96
N GLU A 86 13.89 -1.99 9.76
CA GLU A 86 14.33 -1.47 8.46
C GLU A 86 13.08 -1.16 7.61
N VAL A 87 13.25 -0.41 6.52
CA VAL A 87 12.19 -0.14 5.55
C VAL A 87 12.09 -1.31 4.56
N ASP A 88 10.91 -1.90 4.44
CA ASP A 88 10.60 -2.91 3.43
C ASP A 88 10.27 -2.24 2.07
N VAL A 89 10.98 -2.58 0.99
CA VAL A 89 10.68 -2.08 -0.37
C VAL A 89 10.23 -3.22 -1.26
N LEU A 90 8.94 -3.25 -1.57
CA LEU A 90 8.25 -4.38 -2.18
C LEU A 90 7.69 -4.00 -3.55
N LEU A 91 7.73 -4.93 -4.50
CA LEU A 91 7.14 -4.79 -5.83
C LEU A 91 6.24 -5.98 -6.14
N THR A 92 5.00 -5.71 -6.53
CA THR A 92 4.01 -6.70 -6.96
C THR A 92 3.43 -6.33 -8.33
N GLY A 93 2.79 -7.31 -8.99
CA GLY A 93 2.19 -7.15 -10.31
C GLY A 93 3.03 -7.78 -11.43
N HIS A 94 2.92 -7.21 -12.62
CA HIS A 94 3.44 -7.80 -13.86
C HIS A 94 4.30 -6.81 -14.64
N ALA A 95 5.34 -7.33 -15.28
CA ALA A 95 6.07 -6.66 -16.34
C ALA A 95 5.31 -6.80 -17.68
N GLU A 96 5.11 -5.68 -18.37
CA GLU A 96 4.60 -5.63 -19.74
C GLU A 96 5.75 -5.94 -20.72
N VAL A 97 5.64 -7.04 -21.44
CA VAL A 97 6.66 -7.51 -22.38
C VAL A 97 6.29 -7.08 -23.80
N PRO A 98 7.17 -6.39 -24.54
CA PRO A 98 6.93 -6.08 -25.95
C PRO A 98 6.84 -7.36 -26.80
N PRO A 99 5.96 -7.43 -27.83
CA PRO A 99 5.87 -8.60 -28.71
C PRO A 99 7.17 -8.94 -29.44
N THR A 100 8.07 -7.96 -29.60
CA THR A 100 9.39 -8.11 -30.25
C THR A 100 10.43 -8.81 -29.39
N VAL A 101 10.19 -8.98 -28.08
CA VAL A 101 11.11 -9.66 -27.16
C VAL A 101 10.71 -11.12 -27.05
N ALA A 102 11.68 -12.03 -27.15
CA ALA A 102 11.52 -13.47 -26.96
C ALA A 102 12.63 -13.99 -26.03
N GLY A 103 12.32 -14.96 -25.18
CA GLY A 103 13.22 -15.45 -24.13
C GLY A 103 13.16 -14.60 -22.86
N GLU A 104 14.25 -14.65 -22.08
CA GLU A 104 14.37 -13.99 -20.78
C GLU A 104 14.29 -12.46 -20.84
N ILE A 105 13.70 -11.86 -19.80
CA ILE A 105 13.70 -10.41 -19.59
C ILE A 105 14.25 -10.07 -18.21
N GLN A 106 14.97 -8.96 -18.11
CA GLN A 106 15.41 -8.42 -16.82
C GLN A 106 14.46 -7.30 -16.37
N VAL A 107 14.00 -7.42 -15.13
CA VAL A 107 13.22 -6.39 -14.43
C VAL A 107 14.08 -5.85 -13.30
N ARG A 108 14.09 -4.52 -13.12
CA ARG A 108 14.87 -3.82 -12.10
C ARG A 108 13.97 -2.96 -11.23
N LEU A 109 14.09 -3.13 -9.91
CA LEU A 109 13.58 -2.24 -8.88
C LEU A 109 14.78 -1.57 -8.21
N ALA A 110 14.90 -0.26 -8.36
CA ALA A 110 15.96 0.50 -7.68
C ALA A 110 15.39 1.73 -6.96
N VAL A 111 16.05 2.11 -5.87
CA VAL A 111 15.71 3.33 -5.11
C VAL A 111 16.97 4.16 -4.93
N VAL A 112 16.89 5.43 -5.33
CA VAL A 112 17.96 6.42 -5.25
C VAL A 112 17.55 7.50 -4.25
N GLN A 113 18.40 7.75 -3.26
CA GLN A 113 18.21 8.70 -2.17
C GLN A 113 19.43 9.61 -2.11
N GLU A 114 19.24 10.93 -2.06
CA GLU A 114 20.35 11.91 -2.01
C GLU A 114 21.39 11.71 -3.15
N GLY A 115 20.93 11.24 -4.32
CA GLY A 115 21.79 10.92 -5.47
C GLY A 115 22.52 9.57 -5.40
N ALA A 116 22.51 8.88 -4.26
CA ALA A 116 23.12 7.56 -4.08
C ALA A 116 22.11 6.43 -4.33
N LEU A 117 22.55 5.38 -5.02
CA LEU A 117 21.80 4.13 -5.17
C LEU A 117 21.77 3.40 -3.82
N ARG A 118 20.60 3.30 -3.18
CA ARG A 118 20.44 2.66 -1.85
C ARG A 118 19.94 1.22 -1.92
N LEU A 119 19.17 0.92 -2.97
CA LEU A 119 18.61 -0.40 -3.21
C LEU A 119 18.65 -0.66 -4.71
N ASP A 120 19.09 -1.85 -5.10
CA ASP A 120 19.08 -2.30 -6.48
C ASP A 120 18.78 -3.79 -6.57
N ARG A 121 17.59 -4.12 -7.06
CA ARG A 121 17.09 -5.48 -7.20
C ARG A 121 16.74 -5.78 -8.64
N CYS A 122 17.60 -6.54 -9.30
CA CYS A 122 17.31 -7.15 -10.59
C CYS A 122 16.71 -8.56 -10.40
N VAL A 123 15.71 -8.91 -11.21
CA VAL A 123 15.17 -10.27 -11.35
C VAL A 123 15.04 -10.63 -12.82
N THR A 124 15.37 -11.87 -13.17
CA THR A 124 15.16 -12.42 -14.51
C THR A 124 13.83 -13.14 -14.53
N LEU A 125 12.99 -12.85 -15.53
CA LEU A 125 11.69 -13.49 -15.75
C LEU A 125 11.72 -14.23 -17.09
N ASP A 126 11.05 -15.37 -17.18
CA ASP A 126 10.82 -16.02 -18.47
C ASP A 126 9.79 -15.20 -19.27
N GLY A 127 10.29 -14.41 -20.20
CA GLY A 127 9.49 -13.63 -21.12
C GLY A 127 8.73 -14.50 -22.13
N SER A 128 8.92 -15.82 -22.18
CA SER A 128 8.30 -16.73 -23.17
C SER A 128 6.89 -17.20 -22.80
N ALA A 129 6.41 -16.91 -21.60
CA ALA A 129 5.13 -17.38 -21.09
C ALA A 129 3.94 -17.02 -22.03
N PRO A 130 2.98 -17.92 -22.28
CA PRO A 130 1.90 -17.68 -23.22
C PRO A 130 0.97 -16.55 -22.75
N GLY A 131 0.89 -15.48 -23.54
CA GLY A 131 -0.13 -14.44 -23.41
C GLY A 131 -1.18 -14.57 -24.50
N SER A 132 -2.45 -14.26 -24.17
CA SER A 132 -3.50 -14.03 -25.16
C SER A 132 -3.12 -12.86 -26.09
N GLU A 133 -3.55 -12.91 -27.36
CA GLU A 133 -3.25 -11.88 -28.38
C GLU A 133 -3.35 -10.45 -27.85
N GLY A 134 -2.20 -9.78 -27.70
CA GLY A 134 -2.08 -8.47 -27.06
C GLY A 134 -0.70 -8.24 -26.43
N GLN A 135 -0.60 -7.19 -25.60
CA GLN A 135 0.59 -6.91 -24.79
C GLN A 135 0.78 -8.05 -23.78
N ARG A 136 1.82 -8.87 -23.97
CA ARG A 136 2.14 -9.98 -23.05
C ARG A 136 2.52 -9.41 -21.68
N ARG A 137 2.06 -10.05 -20.60
CA ARG A 137 2.36 -9.65 -19.22
C ARG A 137 2.88 -10.84 -18.43
N VAL A 138 4.04 -10.68 -17.81
CA VAL A 138 4.72 -11.72 -17.02
C VAL A 138 4.83 -11.25 -15.58
N ARG A 139 4.52 -12.13 -14.63
CA ARG A 139 4.52 -11.81 -13.20
C ARG A 139 5.94 -11.49 -12.72
N VAL A 140 6.09 -10.45 -11.89
CA VAL A 140 7.37 -10.14 -11.24
C VAL A 140 7.45 -10.92 -9.92
N ASP A 141 7.90 -12.17 -9.99
CA ASP A 141 8.08 -13.01 -8.80
C ASP A 141 9.39 -12.71 -8.06
N GLY A 142 9.41 -13.05 -6.76
CA GLY A 142 10.59 -12.85 -5.92
C GLY A 142 10.88 -11.40 -5.49
N THR A 143 10.02 -10.44 -5.84
CA THR A 143 10.08 -9.04 -5.36
C THR A 143 8.94 -8.64 -4.42
N GLY A 144 7.93 -9.49 -4.27
CA GLY A 144 6.75 -9.24 -3.43
C GLY A 144 6.95 -9.60 -1.94
N PRO A 145 5.93 -9.35 -1.10
CA PRO A 145 5.99 -9.66 0.33
C PRO A 145 6.16 -11.17 0.60
N LEU A 146 7.11 -11.53 1.46
CA LEU A 146 7.29 -12.88 2.00
C LEU A 146 6.24 -13.19 3.07
N SER A 147 5.61 -14.35 3.02
CA SER A 147 4.69 -14.80 4.08
C SER A 147 5.41 -15.08 5.38
N ARG A 148 4.76 -14.81 6.52
CA ARG A 148 5.12 -15.24 7.88
C ARG A 148 5.39 -16.75 7.95
N ARG A 149 4.72 -17.54 7.10
CA ARG A 149 4.89 -19.01 6.95
C ARG A 149 6.03 -19.42 6.02
N TRP A 150 6.78 -18.46 5.50
CA TRP A 150 7.98 -18.76 4.73
C TRP A 150 9.08 -19.23 5.68
N PRO A 151 9.85 -20.31 5.39
CA PRO A 151 10.81 -20.88 6.36
C PRO A 151 11.81 -19.87 6.94
N ARG A 152 12.19 -18.84 6.17
CA ARG A 152 13.06 -17.75 6.64
C ARG A 152 12.43 -16.88 7.74
N ARG A 153 11.11 -16.69 7.72
CA ARG A 153 10.37 -15.95 8.77
C ARG A 153 9.95 -16.88 9.90
N GLU A 154 9.52 -18.11 9.61
CA GLU A 154 9.19 -19.10 10.64
C GLU A 154 10.38 -19.41 11.56
N ALA A 155 11.60 -19.48 11.02
CA ALA A 155 12.82 -19.68 11.81
C ALA A 155 13.07 -18.60 12.88
N LEU A 156 12.48 -17.41 12.73
CA LEU A 156 12.62 -16.28 13.66
C LEU A 156 11.59 -16.31 14.82
N LEU A 157 10.59 -17.20 14.77
CA LEU A 157 9.61 -17.37 15.85
C LEU A 157 10.17 -18.10 17.07
N GLY A 158 11.19 -18.95 16.89
CA GLY A 158 11.64 -19.88 17.93
C GLY A 158 10.50 -20.78 18.41
N ALA A 159 10.11 -20.65 19.69
CA ALA A 159 9.02 -21.42 20.30
C ALA A 159 7.68 -20.64 20.40
N VAL A 160 7.56 -19.48 19.75
CA VAL A 160 6.36 -18.62 19.82
C VAL A 160 5.27 -19.11 18.87
N ASP A 161 4.03 -19.27 19.37
CA ASP A 161 2.85 -19.50 18.51
C ASP A 161 2.60 -18.24 17.64
N PRO A 162 2.69 -18.32 16.30
CA PRO A 162 2.51 -17.16 15.42
C PRO A 162 1.15 -16.49 15.56
N ARG A 163 0.11 -17.21 16.00
CA ARG A 163 -1.24 -16.66 16.24
C ARG A 163 -1.24 -15.58 17.33
N ARG A 164 -0.26 -15.59 18.24
CA ARG A 164 -0.08 -14.56 19.28
C ARG A 164 0.49 -13.24 18.74
N LEU A 165 0.94 -13.23 17.48
CA LEU A 165 1.53 -12.08 16.77
C LEU A 165 0.62 -11.60 15.61
N GLU A 166 -0.67 -11.91 15.69
CA GLU A 166 -1.72 -11.55 14.72
C GLU A 166 -2.82 -10.71 15.40
N GLY A 167 -3.47 -9.84 14.62
CA GLY A 167 -4.59 -9.01 15.09
C GLY A 167 -4.21 -7.57 15.47
N VAL A 168 -5.11 -6.91 16.21
CA VAL A 168 -4.99 -5.49 16.61
C VAL A 168 -4.48 -5.28 18.04
N ALA A 169 -4.36 -6.35 18.82
CA ALA A 169 -3.79 -6.37 20.16
C ALA A 169 -2.93 -7.64 20.32
N LEU A 170 -1.65 -7.50 20.69
CA LEU A 170 -0.72 -8.63 20.81
C LEU A 170 0.31 -8.45 21.93
N GLU A 171 0.94 -9.54 22.37
CA GLU A 171 2.04 -9.50 23.34
C GLU A 171 3.31 -10.00 22.66
N VAL A 172 4.35 -9.16 22.61
CA VAL A 172 5.64 -9.51 22.01
C VAL A 172 6.50 -10.25 23.05
N PRO A 173 6.85 -11.53 22.83
CA PRO A 173 7.66 -12.27 23.77
C PRO A 173 9.10 -11.74 23.88
N ASP A 174 9.64 -11.77 25.09
CA ASP A 174 11.04 -11.50 25.35
C ASP A 174 11.97 -12.36 24.49
N GLY A 175 12.86 -11.70 23.74
CA GLY A 175 13.82 -12.37 22.85
C GLY A 175 13.29 -12.75 21.47
N LEU A 176 12.07 -12.38 21.10
CA LEU A 176 11.61 -12.47 19.70
C LEU A 176 12.52 -11.62 18.80
N ASP A 177 12.96 -12.18 17.67
CA ASP A 177 13.67 -11.42 16.65
C ASP A 177 12.69 -10.52 15.87
N TRP A 178 12.90 -9.21 15.94
CA TRP A 178 12.09 -8.20 15.22
C TRP A 178 12.11 -8.37 13.69
N GLY A 179 13.13 -9.03 13.15
CA GLY A 179 13.19 -9.47 11.76
C GLY A 179 12.03 -10.38 11.35
N TYR A 180 11.33 -11.02 12.30
CA TYR A 180 10.08 -11.75 12.04
C TYR A 180 9.02 -10.88 11.38
N PHE A 181 8.90 -9.60 11.75
CA PHE A 181 7.87 -8.71 11.21
C PHE A 181 8.17 -8.22 9.79
N GLN A 182 9.44 -8.24 9.36
CA GLN A 182 9.88 -7.83 8.04
C GLN A 182 9.31 -8.76 6.96
N ALA A 183 8.62 -8.19 5.97
CA ALA A 183 8.07 -8.89 4.83
C ALA A 183 8.97 -8.85 3.60
N ALA A 184 9.88 -7.87 3.46
CA ALA A 184 10.86 -7.90 2.38
C ALA A 184 12.01 -8.87 2.70
N PRO A 185 12.60 -9.54 1.69
CA PRO A 185 13.91 -10.16 1.85
C PRO A 185 14.98 -9.06 2.09
N PRO A 186 16.09 -9.32 2.80
CA PRO A 186 17.06 -8.27 3.17
C PRO A 186 17.68 -7.49 2.01
N GLU A 187 17.84 -8.11 0.84
CA GLU A 187 18.25 -7.42 -0.40
C GLU A 187 17.24 -6.36 -0.91
N GLN A 188 16.04 -6.32 -0.32
CA GLN A 188 14.98 -5.36 -0.57
C GLN A 188 14.66 -4.49 0.66
N ARG A 189 15.58 -4.43 1.64
CA ARG A 189 15.46 -3.57 2.82
C ARG A 189 16.43 -2.41 2.75
N MET A 190 16.10 -1.34 3.47
CA MET A 190 16.92 -0.13 3.57
C MET A 190 16.76 0.52 4.94
N GLU A 191 17.78 1.28 5.37
CA GLU A 191 17.80 1.88 6.71
C GLU A 191 16.67 2.92 6.92
N ARG A 192 16.38 3.74 5.90
CA ARG A 192 15.42 4.85 6.02
C ARG A 192 14.85 5.26 4.67
N LEU A 193 13.60 5.72 4.70
CA LEU A 193 12.95 6.48 3.64
C LEU A 193 12.73 7.91 4.16
N LEU A 194 13.21 8.90 3.43
CA LEU A 194 13.13 10.35 3.70
C LEU A 194 11.84 10.95 3.13
N GLY A 195 11.31 10.35 2.05
CA GLY A 195 10.06 10.72 1.40
C GLY A 195 10.26 11.47 0.08
N ASP A 196 11.49 11.67 -0.39
CA ASP A 196 11.86 12.35 -1.64
C ASP A 196 12.66 11.45 -2.61
N GLU A 197 12.71 10.14 -2.34
CA GLU A 197 13.47 9.18 -3.14
C GLU A 197 12.95 9.03 -4.57
N TRP A 198 13.89 8.81 -5.49
CA TRP A 198 13.60 8.35 -6.84
C TRP A 198 13.47 6.83 -6.88
N VAL A 199 12.27 6.35 -7.18
CA VAL A 199 11.99 4.96 -7.52
C VAL A 199 12.22 4.77 -9.02
N VAL A 200 12.96 3.73 -9.38
CA VAL A 200 13.30 3.37 -10.76
C VAL A 200 12.82 1.96 -11.05
N LEU A 201 11.92 1.85 -12.02
CA LEU A 201 11.30 0.61 -12.50
C LEU A 201 11.80 0.32 -13.92
N GLY A 202 12.73 -0.62 -14.05
CA GLY A 202 13.27 -1.08 -15.33
C GLY A 202 12.55 -2.32 -15.84
N GLY A 203 12.25 -2.38 -17.14
CA GLY A 203 11.65 -3.56 -17.79
C GLY A 203 10.17 -3.86 -17.43
N ILE A 204 9.52 -3.01 -16.63
CA ILE A 204 8.15 -3.26 -16.11
C ILE A 204 7.05 -2.69 -17.02
N VAL A 205 7.29 -1.56 -17.68
CA VAL A 205 6.30 -0.88 -18.54
C VAL A 205 6.80 -0.92 -19.98
N ALA A 206 6.04 -1.52 -20.90
CA ALA A 206 6.54 -1.82 -22.25
C ALA A 206 6.87 -0.55 -23.05
N GLN A 207 6.10 0.52 -22.82
CA GLN A 207 6.30 1.83 -23.45
C GLN A 207 7.39 2.67 -22.76
N ARG A 208 7.90 2.25 -21.60
CA ARG A 208 8.89 2.97 -20.79
C ARG A 208 9.91 1.97 -20.22
N PRO A 209 10.95 1.58 -20.98
CA PRO A 209 11.92 0.56 -20.54
C PRO A 209 12.63 0.93 -19.22
N ARG A 210 12.68 2.22 -18.90
CA ARG A 210 12.99 2.76 -17.57
C ARG A 210 11.90 3.79 -17.21
N LEU A 211 11.13 3.52 -16.17
CA LEU A 211 10.23 4.48 -15.54
C LEU A 211 10.90 5.01 -14.27
N ARG A 212 11.23 6.31 -14.22
CA ARG A 212 11.66 6.98 -12.98
C ARG A 212 10.49 7.78 -12.43
N THR A 213 10.36 7.84 -11.11
CA THR A 213 9.32 8.63 -10.43
C THR A 213 9.76 8.92 -9.00
N GLN A 214 9.37 10.06 -8.45
CA GLN A 214 9.90 10.57 -7.17
C GLN A 214 8.82 10.61 -6.09
N LEU A 215 9.11 10.17 -4.88
CA LEU A 215 8.21 10.38 -3.74
C LEU A 215 8.05 11.90 -3.48
N PRO A 216 6.85 12.39 -3.12
CA PRO A 216 6.54 13.84 -3.16
C PRO A 216 6.87 14.59 -1.85
N GLY A 217 7.87 14.15 -1.09
CA GLY A 217 8.22 14.69 0.23
C GLY A 217 7.20 14.37 1.34
N ALA A 218 6.32 13.39 1.12
CA ALA A 218 5.20 13.07 1.99
C ALA A 218 5.64 12.55 3.38
N ARG A 219 4.93 12.97 4.43
CA ARG A 219 5.19 12.56 5.82
C ARG A 219 3.90 12.10 6.49
N GLY A 220 3.90 10.87 7.01
CA GLY A 220 2.90 10.44 7.97
C GLY A 220 3.11 11.17 9.30
N VAL A 221 2.04 11.72 9.85
CA VAL A 221 2.04 12.42 11.14
C VAL A 221 0.90 11.91 12.01
N ALA A 222 1.12 11.86 13.32
CA ALA A 222 0.07 11.53 14.28
C ALA A 222 0.27 12.24 15.63
N ARG A 223 -0.82 12.37 16.38
CA ARG A 223 -0.84 12.85 17.76
C ARG A 223 -1.71 11.93 18.63
N LEU A 224 -1.22 11.65 19.84
CA LEU A 224 -1.92 10.92 20.89
C LEU A 224 -2.55 11.91 21.88
N TYR A 225 -3.86 11.84 22.06
CA TYR A 225 -4.63 12.70 22.97
C TYR A 225 -5.09 11.88 24.17
N ARG A 226 -5.00 12.45 25.37
CA ARG A 226 -5.55 11.86 26.60
C ARG A 226 -6.76 12.64 27.07
N ARG A 227 -7.81 11.92 27.49
CA ARG A 227 -9.06 12.54 27.95
C ARG A 227 -8.86 13.49 29.13
N GLU A 228 -7.91 13.17 30.01
CA GLU A 228 -7.56 13.90 31.23
C GLU A 228 -6.83 15.22 30.96
N GLU A 229 -6.22 15.39 29.77
CA GLU A 229 -5.56 16.64 29.40
C GLU A 229 -6.56 17.82 29.37
N ARG A 230 -6.08 18.98 29.81
CA ARG A 230 -6.87 20.22 29.85
C ARG A 230 -7.24 20.65 28.43
N ALA A 231 -8.52 20.99 28.22
CA ALA A 231 -8.99 21.55 26.96
C ALA A 231 -8.55 23.02 26.79
N PRO A 232 -8.23 23.48 25.56
CA PRO A 232 -8.13 22.69 24.33
C PRO A 232 -6.90 21.76 24.35
N ARG A 233 -7.07 20.50 23.93
CA ARG A 233 -5.96 19.55 23.89
C ARG A 233 -5.18 19.71 22.60
N GLU A 234 -3.85 19.80 22.71
CA GLU A 234 -2.97 19.83 21.54
C GLU A 234 -2.58 18.41 21.08
N GLY A 235 -2.56 17.43 21.99
CA GLY A 235 -2.11 16.06 21.75
C GLY A 235 -0.58 15.94 21.69
N ALA A 236 -0.04 14.86 22.26
CA ALA A 236 1.38 14.55 22.20
C ALA A 236 1.76 14.03 20.80
N ALA A 237 2.73 14.66 20.14
CA ALA A 237 3.20 14.25 18.82
C ALA A 237 3.83 12.85 18.84
N LEU A 238 3.45 12.00 17.88
CA LEU A 238 4.04 10.69 17.63
C LEU A 238 5.01 10.78 16.46
N SER A 239 6.28 10.46 16.71
CA SER A 239 7.29 10.36 15.65
C SER A 239 7.05 9.11 14.80
N LEU A 240 6.48 9.29 13.61
CA LEU A 240 6.31 8.21 12.64
C LEU A 240 7.50 8.13 11.68
N ARG A 241 7.90 6.90 11.30
CA ARG A 241 8.90 6.60 10.29
C ARG A 241 8.24 5.87 9.12
N ALA A 242 8.56 6.28 7.89
CA ALA A 242 8.23 5.48 6.71
C ALA A 242 9.05 4.19 6.75
N ASP A 243 8.35 3.05 6.73
CA ASP A 243 8.94 1.73 6.96
C ASP A 243 8.38 0.63 6.03
N THR A 244 7.49 0.98 5.10
CA THR A 244 7.12 0.13 3.97
C THR A 244 6.82 0.97 2.75
N LEU A 245 7.43 0.62 1.61
CA LEU A 245 7.12 1.13 0.28
C LEU A 245 6.66 -0.07 -0.59
N LEU A 246 5.35 -0.18 -0.83
CA LEU A 246 4.77 -1.25 -1.64
C LEU A 246 4.34 -0.70 -3.01
N ILE A 247 5.02 -1.12 -4.07
CA ILE A 247 4.77 -0.71 -5.45
C ILE A 247 3.89 -1.77 -6.13
N ASP A 248 2.76 -1.34 -6.69
CA ASP A 248 1.86 -2.16 -7.50
C ASP A 248 2.02 -1.74 -8.97
N ALA A 249 2.73 -2.57 -9.74
CA ALA A 249 3.02 -2.32 -11.16
C ALA A 249 1.74 -2.32 -12.03
N ASP A 250 0.73 -3.10 -11.64
CA ASP A 250 -0.51 -3.28 -12.39
C ASP A 250 -1.41 -2.04 -12.26
N ARG A 251 -1.50 -1.50 -11.05
CA ARG A 251 -2.25 -0.27 -10.75
C ARG A 251 -1.46 1.00 -11.03
N ARG A 252 -0.14 0.87 -11.27
CA ARG A 252 0.81 1.98 -11.46
C ARG A 252 0.73 2.99 -10.31
N CYS A 253 0.75 2.46 -9.09
CA CYS A 253 0.79 3.24 -7.85
C CYS A 253 1.75 2.60 -6.85
N CYS A 254 2.16 3.34 -5.83
CA CYS A 254 2.76 2.77 -4.63
C CYS A 254 2.05 3.24 -3.36
N SER A 255 1.98 2.38 -2.36
CA SER A 255 1.54 2.73 -1.01
C SER A 255 2.75 2.87 -0.10
N VAL A 256 2.83 3.98 0.63
CA VAL A 256 3.81 4.19 1.71
C VAL A 256 3.09 4.00 3.04
N VAL A 257 3.72 3.26 3.95
CA VAL A 257 3.26 3.10 5.33
C VAL A 257 4.26 3.80 6.25
N TRP A 258 3.73 4.62 7.17
CA TRP A 258 4.46 5.21 8.28
C TRP A 258 3.95 4.63 9.60
N ARG A 259 4.85 4.22 10.49
CA ARG A 259 4.51 3.77 11.84
C ARG A 259 5.38 4.42 12.90
N GLY A 260 4.80 4.55 14.08
CA GLY A 260 5.43 5.09 15.27
C GLY A 260 4.60 4.76 16.48
N TYR A 261 5.24 4.69 17.63
CA TYR A 261 4.63 4.18 18.85
C TYR A 261 4.92 5.09 20.05
N ALA A 262 4.02 5.05 21.03
CA ALA A 262 4.26 5.61 22.35
C ALA A 262 3.98 4.57 23.43
N ALA A 263 4.75 4.62 24.51
CA ALA A 263 4.39 3.93 25.74
C ALA A 263 3.12 4.56 26.31
N VAL A 264 2.21 3.70 26.77
CA VAL A 264 1.01 4.09 27.52
C VAL A 264 1.09 3.45 28.90
N GLY A 265 0.67 4.18 29.93
CA GLY A 265 0.65 3.67 31.30
C GLY A 265 -0.53 2.74 31.51
N ASP A 266 -1.00 2.68 32.76
CA ASP A 266 -2.16 1.87 33.09
C ASP A 266 -3.52 2.49 32.73
N GLU A 267 -3.51 3.60 31.98
CA GLU A 267 -4.72 4.23 31.46
C GLU A 267 -5.62 3.26 30.66
N ASP A 268 -6.92 3.54 30.71
CA ASP A 268 -7.92 2.91 29.87
C ASP A 268 -7.71 3.35 28.41
N LEU A 269 -7.72 2.40 27.48
CA LEU A 269 -7.62 2.68 26.05
C LEU A 269 -8.81 3.51 25.55
N GLU A 270 -9.98 3.44 26.22
CA GLU A 270 -11.13 4.31 25.94
C GLU A 270 -10.88 5.79 26.29
N ALA A 271 -9.90 6.08 27.15
CA ALA A 271 -9.47 7.43 27.50
C ALA A 271 -8.40 8.00 26.53
N LEU A 272 -7.96 7.20 25.55
CA LEU A 272 -7.01 7.59 24.52
C LEU A 272 -7.69 7.82 23.16
N ARG A 273 -7.14 8.76 22.38
CA ARG A 273 -7.46 8.94 20.96
C ARG A 273 -6.19 9.21 20.17
N VAL A 274 -6.15 8.72 18.94
CA VAL A 274 -5.13 9.12 17.97
C VAL A 274 -5.78 9.99 16.89
N VAL A 275 -5.13 11.06 16.47
CA VAL A 275 -5.45 11.75 15.22
C VAL A 275 -4.23 11.62 14.33
N ALA A 276 -4.41 11.23 13.07
CA ALA A 276 -3.30 10.95 12.17
C ALA A 276 -3.64 11.21 10.71
N GLY A 277 -2.63 11.44 9.88
CA GLY A 277 -2.80 11.68 8.44
C GLY A 277 -1.46 11.83 7.73
N VAL A 278 -1.50 12.23 6.47
CA VAL A 278 -0.29 12.54 5.68
C VAL A 278 -0.25 14.03 5.33
N GLU A 279 0.91 14.64 5.57
CA GLU A 279 1.26 15.99 5.14
C GLU A 279 2.15 15.93 3.90
N LEU A 280 1.88 16.82 2.93
CA LEU A 280 2.77 17.11 1.81
C LEU A 280 3.59 18.38 2.11
N PRO A 281 4.74 18.61 1.46
CA PRO A 281 5.52 19.83 1.64
C PRO A 281 4.67 21.09 1.38
N GLY A 282 4.46 21.90 2.44
CA GLY A 282 3.61 23.10 2.39
C GLY A 282 2.13 22.88 2.72
N GLU A 283 1.67 21.64 2.85
CA GLU A 283 0.27 21.28 3.14
C GLU A 283 0.15 20.63 4.53
N ALA A 284 0.20 21.47 5.57
CA ALA A 284 0.02 21.04 6.96
C ALA A 284 -1.44 20.66 7.27
N LEU A 285 -1.65 19.64 8.12
CA LEU A 285 -2.98 19.16 8.44
C LEU A 285 -3.72 20.05 9.45
N PRO A 286 -5.05 20.24 9.28
CA PRO A 286 -5.88 20.92 10.28
C PRO A 286 -6.17 19.98 11.47
N TRP A 287 -5.30 20.02 12.48
CA TRP A 287 -5.42 19.25 13.71
C TRP A 287 -6.72 19.54 14.47
N VAL A 288 -7.32 18.50 15.06
CA VAL A 288 -8.58 18.56 15.83
C VAL A 288 -8.40 17.95 17.23
N ASP A 289 -9.09 18.49 18.24
CA ASP A 289 -9.27 17.78 19.53
C ASP A 289 -10.42 16.77 19.34
N PRO A 290 -10.14 15.45 19.31
CA PRO A 290 -11.13 14.43 19.01
C PRO A 290 -12.23 14.36 20.08
N PHE A 291 -11.90 14.62 21.36
CA PHE A 291 -12.89 14.64 22.44
C PHE A 291 -13.82 15.85 22.33
N ALA A 292 -13.30 17.00 21.88
CA ALA A 292 -14.13 18.18 21.60
C ALA A 292 -15.04 17.96 20.37
N GLN A 293 -14.58 17.22 19.37
CA GLN A 293 -15.41 16.82 18.22
C GLN A 293 -16.53 15.85 18.64
N GLU A 294 -16.20 14.79 19.38
CA GLU A 294 -17.17 13.82 19.92
C GLU A 294 -18.26 14.52 20.74
N ALA A 295 -17.89 15.45 21.62
CA ALA A 295 -18.86 16.22 22.41
C ALA A 295 -19.80 17.08 21.55
N ARG A 296 -19.30 17.68 20.46
CA ARG A 296 -20.11 18.45 19.48
C ARG A 296 -21.01 17.56 18.62
N GLU A 297 -20.60 16.33 18.34
CA GLU A 297 -21.41 15.35 17.61
C GLU A 297 -22.52 14.78 18.49
N ALA A 298 -22.21 14.41 19.73
CA ALA A 298 -23.20 14.01 20.73
C ALA A 298 -24.24 15.12 20.97
N GLY A 299 -23.81 16.37 21.14
CA GLY A 299 -24.69 17.52 21.32
C GLY A 299 -25.59 17.83 20.11
N ARG A 300 -25.13 17.55 18.87
CA ARG A 300 -25.95 17.67 17.65
C ARG A 300 -26.96 16.53 17.47
N THR A 301 -26.69 15.37 18.06
CA THR A 301 -27.51 14.15 17.93
C THR A 301 -28.53 14.02 19.07
N ALA A 302 -28.38 14.81 20.14
CA ALA A 302 -29.38 14.93 21.20
C ALA A 302 -30.73 15.41 20.63
N PRO A 303 -31.87 14.75 20.95
CA PRO A 303 -33.17 15.25 20.55
C PRO A 303 -33.39 16.67 21.06
N LEU A 304 -33.90 17.57 20.22
CA LEU A 304 -34.39 18.87 20.71
C LEU A 304 -35.44 18.59 21.81
N PRO A 305 -35.36 19.27 22.97
CA PRO A 305 -36.42 19.18 23.96
C PRO A 305 -37.72 19.59 23.28
N ALA A 306 -38.75 18.74 23.39
CA ALA A 306 -40.04 18.99 22.76
C ALA A 306 -40.53 20.39 23.18
N ALA A 307 -40.67 21.29 22.20
CA ALA A 307 -41.12 22.64 22.47
C ALA A 307 -42.45 22.56 23.23
N PRO A 308 -42.64 23.29 24.34
CA PRO A 308 -43.90 23.28 25.07
C PRO A 308 -45.00 23.67 24.09
N SER A 309 -45.97 22.77 23.91
CA SER A 309 -46.95 22.88 22.84
C SER A 309 -47.63 24.24 22.90
N ARG A 310 -47.46 25.04 21.85
CA ARG A 310 -47.90 26.44 21.81
C ARG A 310 -49.41 26.45 21.99
N ALA A 311 -49.89 26.90 23.15
CA ALA A 311 -51.30 26.86 23.49
C ALA A 311 -52.12 27.60 22.42
N THR A 312 -52.94 26.84 21.69
CA THR A 312 -53.85 27.39 20.67
C THR A 312 -54.90 28.24 21.38
N LEU A 313 -54.79 29.56 21.26
CA LEU A 313 -55.86 30.47 21.69
C LEU A 313 -57.06 30.26 20.75
N PRO A 314 -58.28 30.03 21.27
CA PRO A 314 -59.46 29.87 20.44
C PRO A 314 -59.87 31.21 19.81
N LEU A 315 -60.04 31.22 18.49
CA LEU A 315 -60.56 32.38 17.76
C LEU A 315 -62.11 32.40 17.88
N PRO A 316 -62.74 33.54 18.20
CA PRO A 316 -64.19 33.60 18.35
C PRO A 316 -64.92 33.57 17.00
N THR A 317 -65.89 32.68 16.88
CA THR A 317 -66.80 32.59 15.72
C THR A 317 -67.92 33.61 15.86
N GLN A 318 -68.01 34.58 14.93
CA GLN A 318 -69.29 35.21 14.59
C GLN A 318 -69.29 35.66 13.13
N ALA A 319 -70.41 35.47 12.44
CA ALA A 319 -70.57 35.74 11.02
C ALA A 319 -71.74 36.71 10.75
N ALA A 320 -71.58 37.60 9.78
CA ALA A 320 -72.66 38.20 8.99
C ALA A 320 -72.07 38.84 7.70
N PRO A 321 -72.81 38.91 6.58
CA PRO A 321 -72.25 39.24 5.27
C PRO A 321 -72.50 40.68 4.82
N VAL A 322 -71.69 41.17 3.87
CA VAL A 322 -72.04 42.31 3.00
C VAL A 322 -71.69 41.95 1.55
N VAL A 323 -72.64 42.17 0.65
CA VAL A 323 -72.48 42.09 -0.81
C VAL A 323 -72.58 43.50 -1.36
N THR A 324 -71.63 43.91 -2.20
CA THR A 324 -71.87 44.94 -3.23
C THR A 324 -70.86 44.84 -4.37
N ASN A 325 -71.35 44.95 -5.60
CA ASN A 325 -70.57 44.92 -6.84
C ASN A 325 -69.97 46.30 -7.17
N VAL A 326 -69.01 46.36 -8.09
CA VAL A 326 -68.96 47.24 -9.30
C VAL A 326 -67.66 46.97 -10.08
N GLU A 327 -67.84 46.36 -11.25
CA GLU A 327 -67.36 46.72 -12.62
C GLU A 327 -66.13 47.64 -12.86
N VAL A 328 -65.38 47.59 -13.99
CA VAL A 328 -65.06 46.55 -15.03
C VAL A 328 -63.86 47.08 -15.88
N HIS A 329 -62.82 46.25 -16.13
CA HIS A 329 -61.83 46.26 -17.25
C HIS A 329 -60.95 47.50 -17.60
N PRO A 330 -59.93 47.38 -18.51
CA PRO A 330 -58.99 46.27 -18.75
C PRO A 330 -57.51 46.72 -18.99
N LEU A 331 -56.53 45.80 -18.87
CA LEU A 331 -55.66 45.34 -19.99
C LEU A 331 -54.56 44.34 -19.50
N GLU A 332 -54.50 43.21 -20.21
CA GLU A 332 -53.36 42.33 -20.57
C GLU A 332 -52.08 42.27 -19.68
N GLY A 333 -51.56 41.10 -19.30
CA GLY A 333 -52.06 39.74 -19.56
C GLY A 333 -51.24 38.59 -18.95
N THR A 334 -51.95 37.56 -18.49
CA THR A 334 -51.57 36.12 -18.47
C THR A 334 -50.27 35.71 -17.73
N VAL A 335 -50.28 35.52 -16.39
CA VAL A 335 -50.69 34.29 -15.63
C VAL A 335 -49.60 33.19 -15.55
N GLU A 336 -48.83 33.20 -14.44
CA GLU A 336 -48.76 32.19 -13.33
C GLU A 336 -49.34 30.74 -13.54
N PRO A 337 -49.15 29.76 -12.62
CA PRO A 337 -47.93 29.30 -11.94
C PRO A 337 -47.87 27.75 -11.77
N LEU A 338 -46.93 27.27 -10.93
CA LEU A 338 -46.98 26.06 -10.07
C LEU A 338 -47.59 24.73 -10.60
N SER A 339 -46.81 23.64 -10.54
CA SER A 339 -47.00 22.56 -9.54
C SER A 339 -46.11 21.34 -9.80
N ALA A 340 -45.65 20.69 -8.73
CA ALA A 340 -45.04 19.36 -8.80
C ALA A 340 -46.10 18.26 -9.01
N HIS A 341 -45.70 17.09 -9.56
CA HIS A 341 -45.78 15.77 -8.89
C HIS A 341 -45.35 14.60 -9.81
N VAL A 342 -44.48 13.75 -9.24
CA VAL A 342 -44.35 12.29 -9.42
C VAL A 342 -45.02 11.62 -10.65
N ARG A 343 -44.22 11.03 -11.58
CA ARG A 343 -44.58 9.79 -12.29
C ARG A 343 -43.37 8.89 -12.64
N ARG A 344 -43.47 7.61 -12.26
CA ARG A 344 -43.02 6.40 -12.98
C ARG A 344 -44.28 5.51 -13.17
N PRO A 345 -44.29 4.46 -14.00
CA PRO A 345 -44.09 4.50 -15.45
C PRO A 345 -45.21 3.72 -16.20
N ALA A 346 -45.47 4.02 -17.47
CA ALA A 346 -46.21 3.12 -18.37
C ALA A 346 -46.02 3.50 -19.84
N THR A 347 -45.63 2.54 -20.68
CA THR A 347 -45.95 2.50 -22.12
C THR A 347 -47.45 2.16 -22.29
N PRO A 348 -48.06 2.38 -23.47
CA PRO A 348 -48.34 1.20 -24.32
C PRO A 348 -48.59 1.40 -25.85
N PHE A 349 -48.55 0.26 -26.58
CA PHE A 349 -49.15 -0.08 -27.89
C PHE A 349 -48.76 0.71 -29.17
N GLU A 350 -48.79 0.15 -30.39
CA GLU A 350 -49.27 -1.15 -30.94
C GLU A 350 -48.35 -1.58 -32.13
N ALA A 351 -48.44 -2.70 -32.89
CA ALA A 351 -49.41 -3.80 -33.04
C ALA A 351 -48.73 -5.13 -33.49
N ARG A 352 -49.47 -6.06 -34.14
CA ARG A 352 -49.04 -7.41 -34.63
C ARG A 352 -49.92 -7.87 -35.82
N PRO A 353 -49.62 -9.00 -36.48
CA PRO A 353 -50.54 -10.18 -36.48
C PRO A 353 -49.78 -11.52 -36.27
N GLU A 354 -50.17 -12.49 -35.41
CA GLU A 354 -51.29 -13.48 -35.44
C GLU A 354 -51.09 -14.61 -36.49
N LEU A 355 -50.77 -15.88 -36.10
CA LEU A 355 -51.56 -17.00 -35.47
C LEU A 355 -52.38 -17.83 -36.51
N PRO A 356 -52.69 -19.15 -36.35
CA PRO A 356 -53.05 -19.89 -35.10
C PRO A 356 -52.51 -21.38 -34.95
N PRO A 357 -52.91 -22.15 -33.90
CA PRO A 357 -52.26 -23.43 -33.46
C PRO A 357 -53.18 -24.67 -33.24
N ALA A 358 -52.58 -25.83 -32.90
CA ALA A 358 -53.14 -26.99 -32.12
C ALA A 358 -52.03 -28.08 -31.94
N ALA A 359 -51.95 -28.96 -30.92
CA ALA A 359 -52.65 -29.18 -29.65
C ALA A 359 -51.73 -29.98 -28.66
N LEU A 360 -52.13 -30.10 -27.37
CA LEU A 360 -51.51 -31.00 -26.36
C LEU A 360 -52.34 -32.29 -26.18
N PRO A 361 -51.77 -33.36 -25.61
CA PRO A 361 -52.15 -33.69 -24.21
C PRO A 361 -50.98 -34.20 -23.32
N ALA A 362 -51.28 -34.49 -22.05
CA ALA A 362 -50.32 -34.71 -20.96
C ALA A 362 -50.08 -36.19 -20.60
N SER A 363 -48.99 -36.51 -19.87
CA SER A 363 -49.01 -37.09 -18.49
C SER A 363 -47.62 -37.58 -18.00
N ARG A 364 -47.54 -37.96 -16.71
CA ARG A 364 -46.36 -38.35 -15.93
C ARG A 364 -45.75 -39.73 -16.29
N ALA A 365 -44.43 -39.87 -16.14
CA ALA A 365 -43.76 -41.11 -15.69
C ALA A 365 -42.36 -40.85 -15.08
N ARG A 366 -41.76 -41.87 -14.45
CA ARG A 366 -40.52 -41.84 -13.63
C ARG A 366 -39.22 -42.03 -14.47
N PRO A 367 -38.02 -41.76 -13.90
CA PRO A 367 -36.75 -41.99 -14.59
C PRO A 367 -36.37 -43.48 -14.69
N GLY A 368 -35.57 -43.81 -15.71
CA GLY A 368 -34.93 -45.10 -15.91
C GLY A 368 -33.65 -44.99 -16.75
N GLU A 369 -32.63 -45.75 -16.34
CA GLU A 369 -31.38 -46.10 -17.05
C GLU A 369 -31.66 -46.82 -18.40
N PRO A 370 -30.69 -46.92 -19.36
CA PRO A 370 -29.40 -47.65 -19.21
C PRO A 370 -28.23 -47.03 -20.04
N ALA A 371 -27.04 -47.62 -20.32
CA ALA A 371 -26.46 -48.97 -20.15
C ALA A 371 -24.89 -48.92 -20.21
N ILE A 372 -24.19 -49.79 -19.44
CA ILE A 372 -23.08 -50.75 -19.78
C ILE A 372 -21.99 -50.27 -20.83
N GLU A 373 -20.66 -50.34 -20.66
CA GLU A 373 -19.68 -51.45 -20.49
C GLU A 373 -18.31 -50.84 -20.02
N ASP A 374 -17.35 -51.47 -19.32
CA ASP A 374 -17.23 -52.82 -18.75
C ASP A 374 -16.24 -52.83 -17.54
N HIS A 375 -16.44 -53.76 -16.59
CA HIS A 375 -15.51 -54.17 -15.52
C HIS A 375 -15.05 -55.62 -15.80
N PRO A 376 -13.81 -56.06 -15.45
CA PRO A 376 -13.44 -56.52 -14.08
C PRO A 376 -11.98 -56.11 -13.70
N LEU A 377 -11.27 -56.52 -12.62
CA LEU A 377 -11.51 -57.10 -11.27
C LEU A 377 -10.30 -56.58 -10.43
N ALA A 378 -10.49 -55.91 -9.29
CA ALA A 378 -10.40 -56.46 -7.92
C ALA A 378 -9.09 -57.18 -7.52
N GLY A 379 -8.49 -56.78 -6.38
CA GLY A 379 -7.29 -57.43 -5.82
C GLY A 379 -6.75 -56.78 -4.54
N THR A 380 -7.52 -56.78 -3.45
CA THR A 380 -7.03 -56.36 -2.12
C THR A 380 -6.29 -57.51 -1.42
N VAL A 381 -5.00 -57.36 -1.13
CA VAL A 381 -4.32 -58.01 0.02
C VAL A 381 -2.99 -57.33 0.36
N ASP A 382 -2.78 -57.11 1.65
CA ASP A 382 -1.49 -56.93 2.33
C ASP A 382 -1.60 -57.82 3.59
N PRO A 383 -0.63 -58.71 3.86
CA PRO A 383 0.34 -58.36 4.92
C PRO A 383 1.76 -58.96 4.77
N LEU A 384 2.75 -58.13 5.11
CA LEU A 384 3.96 -58.44 5.91
C LEU A 384 4.83 -59.68 5.56
N SER A 385 5.99 -59.42 4.95
CA SER A 385 7.29 -59.98 5.38
C SER A 385 8.47 -59.10 4.95
N THR A 386 9.20 -58.56 5.92
CA THR A 386 10.45 -57.78 5.84
C THR A 386 11.71 -58.70 5.69
N PRO A 387 12.98 -58.22 5.53
CA PRO A 387 13.50 -56.85 5.73
C PRO A 387 14.54 -56.30 4.70
N ALA A 388 14.96 -55.06 4.98
CA ALA A 388 16.26 -54.42 4.68
C ALA A 388 16.52 -53.78 3.29
N GLY A 389 16.81 -52.47 3.32
CA GLY A 389 17.26 -51.69 2.16
C GLY A 389 17.00 -50.18 2.31
N ARG A 390 17.82 -49.46 3.11
CA ARG A 390 17.80 -47.98 3.14
C ARG A 390 18.59 -47.42 1.95
N PRO A 391 18.08 -46.41 1.24
CA PRO A 391 18.91 -45.40 0.57
C PRO A 391 18.97 -44.11 1.42
N THR A 392 20.17 -43.56 1.56
CA THR A 392 20.48 -42.33 2.30
C THR A 392 20.50 -41.09 1.40
N THR A 393 20.48 -39.93 2.05
CA THR A 393 20.60 -38.58 1.47
C THR A 393 21.92 -38.33 0.71
N PRO A 394 21.94 -37.41 -0.27
CA PRO A 394 23.18 -36.87 -0.84
C PRO A 394 23.50 -35.46 -0.31
N PHE A 395 24.42 -35.36 0.64
CA PHE A 395 25.26 -34.18 0.86
C PHE A 395 26.64 -34.63 1.36
N GLU A 396 27.66 -33.82 1.06
CA GLU A 396 29.10 -34.02 1.28
C GLU A 396 29.84 -35.04 0.38
N ALA A 397 30.54 -34.49 -0.61
CA ALA A 397 31.85 -34.96 -1.05
C ALA A 397 32.74 -33.75 -1.36
N ARG A 398 33.85 -33.63 -0.63
CA ARG A 398 34.88 -32.58 -0.78
C ARG A 398 35.71 -32.87 -2.04
N PRO A 399 35.93 -31.90 -2.96
CA PRO A 399 36.82 -32.13 -4.10
C PRO A 399 38.28 -32.18 -3.62
N GLU A 400 38.98 -33.27 -3.94
CA GLU A 400 40.43 -33.39 -3.79
C GLU A 400 41.16 -32.58 -4.86
N LEU A 401 42.36 -32.09 -4.52
CA LEU A 401 43.24 -31.36 -5.43
C LEU A 401 43.99 -32.32 -6.37
N PRO A 402 44.13 -32.01 -7.68
CA PRO A 402 45.02 -32.76 -8.56
C PRO A 402 46.51 -32.49 -8.22
N PRO A 403 47.43 -33.42 -8.53
CA PRO A 403 48.83 -33.33 -8.14
C PRO A 403 49.59 -32.20 -8.85
N ALA A 404 50.53 -31.59 -8.13
CA ALA A 404 51.36 -30.50 -8.64
C ALA A 404 52.35 -30.96 -9.72
N ILE A 405 52.33 -30.30 -10.87
CA ILE A 405 53.42 -30.36 -11.86
C ILE A 405 54.33 -29.16 -11.63
N SER A 406 55.56 -29.42 -11.19
CA SER A 406 56.58 -28.37 -11.00
C SER A 406 57.14 -27.90 -12.35
N ALA A 407 56.88 -26.64 -12.69
CA ALA A 407 57.62 -25.89 -13.71
C ALA A 407 57.91 -24.47 -13.18
N PRO A 408 59.18 -24.00 -13.22
CA PRO A 408 59.52 -22.69 -12.67
C PRO A 408 59.12 -21.56 -13.64
N LEU A 409 58.26 -20.65 -13.18
CA LEU A 409 58.01 -19.36 -13.84
C LEU A 409 58.97 -18.29 -13.29
N PRO A 410 59.47 -17.37 -14.14
CA PRO A 410 60.45 -16.36 -13.72
C PRO A 410 59.83 -15.26 -12.84
N SER A 411 60.60 -14.78 -11.86
CA SER A 411 60.20 -13.69 -10.97
C SER A 411 60.14 -12.35 -11.70
N PRO A 412 59.11 -11.51 -11.47
CA PRO A 412 59.09 -10.14 -12.00
C PRO A 412 60.09 -9.24 -11.24
N THR A 413 60.92 -8.53 -11.99
CA THR A 413 61.84 -7.51 -11.45
C THR A 413 61.06 -6.27 -10.99
N PRO A 414 61.34 -5.68 -9.81
CA PRO A 414 60.68 -4.46 -9.39
C PRO A 414 61.23 -3.22 -10.14
N THR A 415 60.35 -2.49 -10.81
CA THR A 415 60.65 -1.17 -11.38
C THR A 415 60.67 -0.11 -10.27
N PRO A 416 61.71 0.74 -10.16
CA PRO A 416 61.78 1.75 -9.10
C PRO A 416 60.84 2.94 -9.36
N LEU A 417 60.14 3.38 -8.31
CA LEU A 417 59.42 4.66 -8.28
C LEU A 417 60.42 5.84 -8.16
N PRO A 418 60.23 6.95 -8.88
CA PRO A 418 61.03 8.16 -8.68
C PRO A 418 60.67 8.86 -7.35
N SER A 419 61.68 9.28 -6.61
CA SER A 419 61.51 10.06 -5.36
C SER A 419 61.14 11.53 -5.64
N PRO A 420 60.37 12.20 -4.75
CA PRO A 420 60.04 13.61 -4.88
C PRO A 420 61.21 14.53 -4.55
N ALA A 421 61.32 15.64 -5.28
CA ALA A 421 62.27 16.73 -5.04
C ALA A 421 61.70 17.76 -4.03
N PRO A 422 62.55 18.57 -3.34
CA PRO A 422 62.18 19.25 -2.10
C PRO A 422 61.45 20.59 -2.26
N ALA A 423 60.75 20.99 -1.20
CA ALA A 423 60.01 22.25 -1.11
C ALA A 423 60.82 23.41 -0.49
N ALA A 424 60.60 24.63 -0.99
CA ALA A 424 60.93 25.92 -0.36
C ALA A 424 60.19 27.06 -1.10
N PRO A 425 60.08 28.28 -0.56
CA PRO A 425 59.32 28.62 0.64
C PRO A 425 58.23 29.70 0.36
N SER A 426 57.28 29.87 1.29
CA SER A 426 56.15 30.81 1.15
C SER A 426 56.54 32.29 1.27
N GLY A 427 55.82 33.16 0.54
CA GLY A 427 55.80 34.62 0.72
C GLY A 427 54.35 35.19 0.69
N PRO A 428 54.03 36.30 1.38
CA PRO A 428 52.65 36.70 1.65
C PRO A 428 52.14 37.89 0.81
N ILE A 429 50.81 37.94 0.59
CA ILE A 429 49.94 39.11 0.29
C ILE A 429 48.50 38.62 0.63
N ALA A 430 47.88 39.06 1.73
CA ALA A 430 47.17 40.33 1.96
C ALA A 430 45.80 40.42 1.23
N ALA A 431 44.74 40.76 1.97
CA ALA A 431 43.34 40.61 1.57
C ALA A 431 42.55 41.93 1.55
N ALA A 432 41.50 42.02 0.70
CA ALA A 432 40.30 42.87 0.91
C ALA A 432 39.15 42.50 -0.06
N PRO A 433 37.87 42.81 0.23
CA PRO A 433 36.67 42.39 -0.52
C PRO A 433 35.92 43.62 -1.16
N PRO A 434 34.58 43.61 -1.38
CA PRO A 434 33.81 42.87 -2.40
C PRO A 434 32.97 43.80 -3.32
N LEU A 435 32.41 43.30 -4.43
CA LEU A 435 31.30 43.95 -5.15
C LEU A 435 30.32 42.93 -5.77
N LEU A 436 29.02 43.07 -5.45
CA LEU A 436 27.85 42.51 -6.16
C LEU A 436 27.26 43.61 -7.05
N PRO A 437 26.69 43.30 -8.24
CA PRO A 437 25.22 43.16 -8.36
C PRO A 437 24.79 42.21 -9.52
N PRO A 438 23.52 42.21 -9.98
CA PRO A 438 22.33 41.64 -9.35
C PRO A 438 21.77 40.41 -10.12
N GLU A 439 20.71 39.78 -9.60
CA GLU A 439 20.07 38.60 -10.20
C GLU A 439 19.40 38.84 -11.56
N LEU A 440 19.43 37.82 -12.42
CA LEU A 440 18.33 37.48 -13.34
C LEU A 440 18.42 35.98 -13.71
N SER A 441 17.26 35.33 -13.79
CA SER A 441 17.11 33.86 -13.77
C SER A 441 17.67 33.13 -15.00
N ALA A 442 18.34 32.00 -14.75
CA ALA A 442 18.60 30.95 -15.73
C ALA A 442 18.57 29.57 -15.04
N GLU A 443 18.23 28.52 -15.79
CA GLU A 443 18.11 27.13 -15.30
C GLU A 443 19.41 26.60 -14.66
N PRO A 444 19.35 25.68 -13.68
CA PRO A 444 20.54 24.98 -13.20
C PRO A 444 20.93 23.82 -14.14
N PRO A 445 22.08 23.87 -14.84
CA PRO A 445 22.64 22.70 -15.50
C PRO A 445 23.36 21.80 -14.49
N GLY A 446 23.51 20.51 -14.80
CA GLY A 446 24.46 19.64 -14.09
C GLY A 446 23.89 18.46 -13.30
N LEU A 447 22.90 17.73 -13.83
CA LEU A 447 22.51 16.40 -13.32
C LEU A 447 22.69 15.27 -14.36
N GLY A 448 23.46 15.53 -15.43
CA GLY A 448 23.81 14.53 -16.46
C GLY A 448 24.94 13.62 -16.01
N ASP A 449 26.15 14.17 -15.88
CA ASP A 449 27.37 13.35 -15.93
C ASP A 449 27.61 12.51 -14.66
N ALA A 450 27.32 13.03 -13.46
CA ALA A 450 27.45 12.25 -12.22
C ALA A 450 26.43 11.08 -12.16
N PHE A 451 25.21 11.30 -12.65
CA PHE A 451 24.15 10.29 -12.70
C PHE A 451 24.41 9.22 -13.76
N LEU A 452 25.05 9.59 -14.88
CA LEU A 452 25.47 8.66 -15.91
C LEU A 452 26.72 7.87 -15.50
N SER A 453 27.74 8.51 -14.93
CA SER A 453 28.98 7.84 -14.51
C SER A 453 28.73 6.73 -13.49
N ALA A 454 27.86 6.98 -12.50
CA ALA A 454 27.46 5.96 -11.51
C ALA A 454 26.63 4.79 -12.11
N MET A 455 26.02 4.98 -13.28
CA MET A 455 25.30 3.93 -14.02
C MET A 455 26.24 3.12 -14.94
N THR A 456 27.33 3.72 -15.43
CA THR A 456 28.31 3.06 -16.30
C THR A 456 29.30 2.19 -15.52
N GLU A 457 29.78 2.62 -14.34
CA GLU A 457 30.68 1.81 -13.50
C GLU A 457 30.01 0.53 -12.95
N ALA A 458 28.68 0.46 -12.98
CA ALA A 458 27.90 -0.71 -12.55
C ALA A 458 27.78 -1.83 -13.62
N GLY A 459 28.49 -1.72 -14.76
CA GLY A 459 28.55 -2.79 -15.77
C GLY A 459 27.26 -3.00 -16.56
N ALA A 460 26.41 -1.97 -16.68
CA ALA A 460 25.18 -2.03 -17.46
C ALA A 460 25.43 -1.60 -18.92
N PHE A 461 25.28 -2.56 -19.84
CA PHE A 461 25.48 -2.51 -21.30
C PHE A 461 26.94 -2.69 -21.80
N PRO A 462 27.13 -3.31 -22.99
CA PRO A 462 28.40 -3.27 -23.73
C PRO A 462 28.66 -1.90 -24.37
#